data_AF-A0A562TTB2-F1
#
_entry.id   AF-A0A562TTB2-F1
#
_cell.length_a   1.000
_cell.length_b   1.000
_cell.length_c   1.000
_cell.angle_alpha   90.00
_cell.angle_beta   90.00
_cell.angle_gamma   90.00
#
_symmetry.space_group_name_H-M   'P 1'
#
loop_
_entity.id
_entity.type
_entity.pdbx_description
1 polymer ?
#
loop_
_entity_poly.entity_id
_entity_poly.type
_entity_poly.pdbx_seq_one_letter_code
_entity_poly.pdbx_strand_id
1 'polypeptide(L)'
;MCFKRTIHSALDQIPPHQNKSLIDIPGEEWKDIPGFEGYYQASTKGRIKSLDRIIPHPRLYQQFVTGRILSQKVNKNRNVKTGEPTIDLGVTLALENQQYYTNTRRLIYKTFIDPHLDYKKNGVYVINSDGDGYNNQPENLALVTKSEKQLRAVARGRVLPSILKTADRSNWKKNYSTSKPVAQYDLNGNFIKQYPSIKEASRQNKIDDKAIIQVAKGIYQQWNGFVWKYC
;
A
#
# COMPACT_ATOMS: atom_id res chain seq x y z
N MET A 1 4.04 -0.87 61.68
CA MET A 1 3.24 -0.98 60.45
C MET A 1 4.12 -1.60 59.37
N CYS A 2 3.82 -2.85 59.00
CA CYS A 2 4.59 -3.60 58.03
C CYS A 2 4.07 -3.23 56.63
N PHE A 3 4.81 -2.42 55.88
CA PHE A 3 4.48 -2.10 54.50
C PHE A 3 4.72 -3.36 53.65
N LYS A 4 3.64 -4.09 53.35
CA LYS A 4 3.62 -5.07 52.26
C LYS A 4 3.90 -4.30 50.97
N ARG A 5 5.16 -4.34 50.50
CA ARG A 5 5.52 -3.93 49.14
C ARG A 5 4.83 -4.90 48.18
N THR A 6 3.71 -4.45 47.63
CA THR A 6 3.01 -5.13 46.54
C THR A 6 3.97 -5.28 45.37
N ILE A 7 4.36 -6.52 45.06
CA ILE A 7 5.15 -6.87 43.87
C ILE A 7 4.20 -6.80 42.66
N HIS A 8 3.83 -5.60 42.24
CA HIS A 8 3.07 -5.31 41.02
C HIS A 8 3.82 -4.23 40.26
N SER A 9 4.99 -4.51 39.69
CA SER A 9 5.79 -3.46 39.03
C SER A 9 6.98 -3.97 38.19
N ALA A 10 6.82 -5.00 37.36
CA ALA A 10 7.87 -5.32 36.38
C ALA A 10 7.35 -5.89 35.05
N LEU A 11 6.25 -6.64 35.08
CA LEU A 11 5.66 -7.23 33.87
C LEU A 11 4.86 -6.23 33.01
N ASP A 12 4.33 -5.16 33.63
CA ASP A 12 3.55 -4.12 32.93
C ASP A 12 4.41 -3.13 32.13
N GLN A 13 5.74 -3.18 32.25
CA GLN A 13 6.64 -2.23 31.56
C GLN A 13 7.21 -2.75 30.24
N ILE A 14 7.04 -4.04 29.92
CA ILE A 14 7.61 -4.62 28.69
C ILE A 14 6.58 -4.53 27.57
N PRO A 15 6.89 -3.86 26.44
CA PRO A 15 5.99 -3.81 25.30
C PRO A 15 5.57 -5.22 24.85
N PRO A 16 4.31 -5.45 24.45
CA PRO A 16 3.82 -6.81 24.12
C PRO A 16 4.69 -7.55 23.10
N HIS A 17 5.21 -6.85 22.08
CA HIS A 17 6.07 -7.45 21.06
C HIS A 17 7.44 -7.93 21.57
N GLN A 18 7.88 -7.46 22.75
CA GLN A 18 9.12 -7.86 23.42
C GLN A 18 8.87 -8.86 24.55
N ASN A 19 7.65 -8.94 25.07
CA ASN A 19 7.30 -9.83 26.17
C ASN A 19 7.32 -11.31 25.71
N LYS A 20 8.29 -12.07 26.24
CA LYS A 20 8.50 -13.50 25.95
C LYS A 20 7.84 -14.46 26.93
N SER A 21 7.21 -13.95 27.98
CA SER A 21 6.53 -14.77 28.97
C SER A 21 5.34 -15.49 28.34
N LEU A 22 5.15 -16.75 28.71
CA LEU A 22 3.94 -17.51 28.39
C LEU A 22 2.74 -17.08 29.24
N ILE A 23 2.97 -16.27 30.29
CA ILE A 23 1.91 -15.69 31.09
C ILE A 23 1.15 -14.67 30.23
N ASP A 24 -0.17 -14.74 30.30
CA ASP A 24 -1.06 -13.82 29.60
C ASP A 24 -1.00 -12.41 30.19
N ILE A 25 -1.03 -11.42 29.31
CA ILE A 25 -1.18 -10.01 29.68
C ILE A 25 -2.66 -9.79 30.03
N PRO A 26 -3.02 -8.88 30.97
CA PRO A 26 -4.42 -8.59 31.27
C PRO A 26 -5.25 -8.26 30.02
N GLY A 27 -6.38 -8.94 29.85
CA GLY A 27 -7.30 -8.78 28.72
C GLY A 27 -6.75 -9.32 27.38
N GLU A 28 -5.75 -10.20 27.43
CA GLU A 28 -5.23 -10.87 26.25
C GLU A 28 -6.03 -12.13 25.91
N GLU A 29 -6.46 -12.22 24.66
CA GLU A 29 -7.15 -13.39 24.13
C GLU A 29 -6.33 -13.99 22.99
N TRP A 30 -6.31 -15.31 22.90
CA TRP A 30 -5.57 -16.07 21.88
C TRP A 30 -6.54 -16.75 20.90
N LYS A 31 -6.21 -16.68 19.61
CA LYS A 31 -6.91 -17.41 18.55
C LYS A 31 -5.92 -18.11 17.62
N ASP A 32 -6.34 -19.24 17.06
CA ASP A 32 -5.56 -19.94 16.05
C ASP A 32 -5.41 -19.09 14.79
N ILE A 33 -4.22 -19.15 14.21
CA ILE A 33 -3.89 -18.36 13.02
C ILE A 33 -4.42 -19.08 11.79
N PRO A 34 -5.25 -18.44 10.93
CA PRO A 34 -5.83 -19.11 9.76
C PRO A 34 -4.78 -19.65 8.77
N GLY A 35 -4.80 -20.97 8.55
CA GLY A 35 -3.82 -21.74 7.77
C GLY A 35 -2.64 -22.30 8.58
N PHE A 36 -2.67 -22.16 9.90
CA PHE A 36 -1.64 -22.55 10.86
C PHE A 36 -2.24 -23.12 12.16
N GLU A 37 -3.48 -23.61 12.08
CA GLU A 37 -4.27 -24.12 13.19
C GLU A 37 -3.56 -25.29 13.89
N GLY A 38 -3.53 -25.28 15.23
CA GLY A 38 -2.78 -26.27 16.02
C GLY A 38 -1.26 -26.08 16.04
N TYR A 39 -0.69 -25.17 15.24
CA TYR A 39 0.74 -24.86 15.25
C TYR A 39 1.05 -23.50 15.87
N TYR A 40 0.21 -22.49 15.61
CA TYR A 40 0.44 -21.12 16.04
C TYR A 40 -0.87 -20.40 16.41
N GLN A 41 -0.75 -19.54 17.43
CA GLN A 41 -1.81 -18.64 17.89
C GLN A 41 -1.33 -17.20 17.86
N ALA A 42 -2.26 -16.29 17.60
CA ALA A 42 -2.06 -14.85 17.70
C ALA A 42 -2.92 -14.29 18.83
N SER A 43 -2.43 -13.24 19.50
CA SER A 43 -3.13 -12.60 20.60
C SER A 43 -3.69 -11.23 20.23
N THR A 44 -4.74 -10.80 20.95
CA THR A 44 -5.30 -9.44 20.85
C THR A 44 -4.28 -8.35 21.21
N LYS A 45 -3.19 -8.68 21.91
CA LYS A 45 -2.07 -7.76 22.21
C LYS A 45 -0.99 -7.75 21.12
N GLY A 46 -1.20 -8.44 20.00
CA GLY A 46 -0.26 -8.51 18.89
C GLY A 46 0.92 -9.45 19.12
N ARG A 47 0.82 -10.35 20.12
CA ARG A 47 1.80 -11.42 20.36
C ARG A 47 1.50 -12.63 19.48
N ILE A 48 2.52 -13.44 19.21
CA ILE A 48 2.40 -14.66 18.42
C ILE A 48 3.08 -15.79 19.18
N LYS A 49 2.37 -16.89 19.35
CA LYS A 49 2.78 -18.06 20.13
C LYS A 49 2.86 -19.27 19.21
N SER A 50 3.94 -20.03 19.28
CA SER A 50 3.96 -21.40 18.78
C SER A 50 3.39 -22.32 19.85
N LEU A 51 2.64 -23.34 19.42
CA LEU A 51 2.12 -24.38 20.29
C LEU A 51 3.10 -25.55 20.38
N ASP A 52 2.96 -26.33 21.45
CA ASP A 52 3.61 -27.63 21.62
C ASP A 52 3.21 -28.54 20.46
N ARG A 53 4.19 -29.16 19.81
CA ARG A 53 3.93 -30.03 18.65
C ARG A 53 5.05 -31.01 18.40
N ILE A 54 4.71 -32.07 17.66
CA ILE A 54 5.68 -33.04 17.17
C ILE A 54 5.97 -32.72 15.70
N ILE A 55 7.24 -32.58 15.34
CA ILE A 55 7.69 -32.34 13.96
C ILE A 55 8.55 -33.50 13.45
N PRO A 56 8.58 -33.78 12.14
CA PRO A 56 9.51 -34.72 11.56
C PRO A 56 10.97 -34.29 11.79
N HIS A 57 11.84 -35.22 12.18
CA HIS A 57 13.27 -34.96 12.39
C HIS A 57 14.11 -35.96 11.60
N PRO A 58 15.08 -35.52 10.76
CA PRO A 58 15.81 -36.41 9.85
C PRO A 58 16.51 -37.59 10.51
N ARG A 59 16.95 -37.46 11.77
CA ARG A 59 17.65 -38.52 12.51
C ARG A 59 16.82 -39.24 13.56
N LEU A 60 15.77 -38.60 14.07
CA LEU A 60 14.99 -39.10 15.21
C LEU A 60 13.61 -39.59 14.78
N TYR A 61 13.31 -39.56 13.48
CA TYR A 61 11.98 -39.66 12.87
C TYR A 61 11.05 -38.51 13.28
N GLN A 62 10.94 -38.23 14.57
CA GLN A 62 10.11 -37.18 15.15
C GLN A 62 10.83 -36.46 16.29
N GLN A 63 10.46 -35.20 16.54
CA GLN A 63 10.95 -34.39 17.65
C GLN A 63 9.80 -33.58 18.24
N PHE A 64 9.68 -33.59 19.57
CA PHE A 64 8.80 -32.67 20.29
C PHE A 64 9.43 -31.27 20.37
N VAL A 65 8.66 -30.26 20.01
CA VAL A 65 9.04 -28.85 20.07
C VAL A 65 8.10 -28.14 21.04
N THR A 66 8.68 -27.52 22.06
CA THR A 66 7.93 -26.72 23.01
C THR A 66 7.45 -25.41 22.40
N GLY A 67 6.23 -25.04 22.75
CA GLY A 67 5.60 -23.79 22.44
C GLY A 67 6.29 -22.62 23.13
N ARG A 68 6.28 -21.46 22.46
CA ARG A 68 6.92 -20.24 22.95
C ARG A 68 6.36 -19.01 22.27
N ILE A 69 6.55 -17.84 22.89
CA ILE A 69 6.28 -16.56 22.23
C ILE A 69 7.35 -16.26 21.18
N LEU A 70 6.95 -16.16 19.91
CA LEU A 70 7.84 -15.92 18.78
C LEU A 70 8.45 -14.52 18.80
N SER A 71 9.70 -14.39 18.34
CA SER A 71 10.38 -13.11 18.21
C SER A 71 9.92 -12.39 16.97
N GLN A 72 9.55 -11.12 17.15
CA GLN A 72 9.15 -10.27 16.05
C GLN A 72 10.35 -9.44 15.61
N LYS A 73 10.67 -9.51 14.32
CA LYS A 73 11.67 -8.66 13.69
C LYS A 73 11.11 -7.26 13.53
N VAL A 74 11.85 -6.27 14.04
CA VAL A 74 11.54 -4.85 13.85
C VAL A 74 12.16 -4.40 12.52
N ASN A 75 11.33 -4.08 11.53
CA ASN A 75 11.79 -3.46 10.28
C ASN A 75 11.62 -1.95 10.38
N LYS A 76 12.67 -1.20 10.04
CA LYS A 76 12.70 0.26 10.09
C LYS A 76 12.92 0.81 8.69
N ASN A 77 11.92 1.51 8.16
CA ASN A 77 11.98 2.14 6.84
C ASN A 77 12.17 3.65 7.01
N ARG A 78 13.41 4.14 6.85
CA ARG A 78 13.75 5.55 7.03
C ARG A 78 12.98 6.43 6.04
N ASN A 79 12.33 7.49 6.53
CA ASN A 79 11.76 8.50 5.68
C ASN A 79 12.83 9.52 5.28
N VAL A 80 13.02 9.76 3.98
CA VAL A 80 14.04 10.69 3.48
C VAL A 80 13.74 12.14 3.87
N LYS A 81 12.47 12.52 3.95
CA LYS A 81 12.05 13.90 4.24
C LYS A 81 12.08 14.23 5.73
N THR A 82 11.48 13.39 6.56
CA THR A 82 11.36 13.65 8.01
C THR A 82 12.48 13.01 8.83
N GLY A 83 13.26 12.09 8.25
CA GLY A 83 14.26 11.29 8.98
C GLY A 83 13.66 10.18 9.85
N GLU A 84 12.46 10.37 10.36
CA GLU A 84 11.74 9.41 11.20
C GLU A 84 11.41 8.11 10.44
N PRO A 85 11.78 6.93 10.97
CA PRO A 85 11.46 5.67 10.34
C PRO A 85 9.98 5.29 10.51
N THR A 86 9.40 4.68 9.48
CA THR A 86 8.18 3.88 9.65
C THR A 86 8.59 2.52 10.20
N ILE A 87 7.92 2.06 11.25
CA ILE A 87 8.19 0.78 11.91
C ILE A 87 7.18 -0.26 11.45
N ASP A 88 7.65 -1.48 11.19
CA ASP A 88 6.80 -2.62 10.88
C ASP A 88 7.33 -3.89 11.56
N LEU A 89 6.49 -4.57 12.34
CA LEU A 89 6.84 -5.86 12.93
C LEU A 89 6.57 -7.02 11.96
N GLY A 90 7.47 -7.99 11.92
CA GLY A 90 7.31 -9.21 11.14
C GLY A 90 7.71 -10.46 11.92
N VAL A 91 7.10 -11.58 11.57
CA VAL A 91 7.33 -12.89 12.18
C VAL A 91 7.54 -13.94 11.10
N THR A 92 8.26 -15.01 11.43
CA THR A 92 8.39 -16.19 10.57
C THR A 92 7.65 -17.35 11.22
N LEU A 93 6.67 -17.89 10.51
CA LEU A 93 6.00 -19.15 10.85
C LEU A 93 6.64 -20.29 10.05
N ALA A 94 6.65 -21.49 10.57
CA ALA A 94 7.14 -22.67 9.88
C ALA A 94 6.10 -23.80 9.92
N LEU A 95 5.79 -24.36 8.76
CA LEU A 95 4.86 -25.47 8.56
C LEU A 95 5.43 -26.37 7.45
N GLU A 96 5.42 -27.69 7.66
CA GLU A 96 5.86 -28.69 6.66
C GLU A 96 7.25 -28.40 6.04
N ASN A 97 8.23 -28.04 6.87
CA ASN A 97 9.59 -27.62 6.45
C ASN A 97 9.66 -26.35 5.58
N GLN A 98 8.54 -25.66 5.35
CA GLN A 98 8.50 -24.37 4.68
C GLN A 98 8.38 -23.22 5.68
N GLN A 99 9.09 -22.12 5.40
CA GLN A 99 9.05 -20.91 6.22
C GLN A 99 8.19 -19.82 5.54
N TYR A 100 7.36 -19.17 6.34
CA TYR A 100 6.43 -18.12 5.93
C TYR A 100 6.72 -16.85 6.72
N TYR A 101 7.46 -15.94 6.09
CA TYR A 101 7.65 -14.60 6.64
C TYR A 101 6.43 -13.74 6.35
N THR A 102 5.84 -13.15 7.40
CA THR A 102 4.69 -12.26 7.26
C THR A 102 4.77 -11.09 8.21
N ASN A 103 4.03 -10.03 7.89
CA ASN A 103 3.90 -8.88 8.77
C ASN A 103 2.94 -9.20 9.92
N THR A 104 3.33 -8.88 11.16
CA THR A 104 2.51 -9.16 12.36
C THR A 104 1.13 -8.56 12.23
N ARG A 105 1.02 -7.28 11.84
CA ARG A 105 -0.27 -6.58 11.73
C ARG A 105 -1.22 -7.26 10.74
N ARG A 106 -0.68 -7.78 9.62
CA ARG A 106 -1.47 -8.52 8.62
C ARG A 106 -1.97 -9.84 9.16
N LEU A 107 -1.14 -10.49 9.98
CA LEU A 107 -1.49 -11.75 10.63
C LEU A 107 -2.58 -11.54 11.67
N ILE A 108 -2.43 -10.55 12.56
CA ILE A 108 -3.45 -10.20 13.56
C ILE A 108 -4.77 -9.82 12.89
N TYR A 109 -4.73 -8.98 11.85
CA TYR A 109 -5.94 -8.60 11.12
C TYR A 109 -6.65 -9.82 10.52
N LYS A 110 -5.88 -10.74 9.92
CA LYS A 110 -6.43 -11.98 9.37
C LYS A 110 -7.04 -12.86 10.47
N THR A 111 -6.40 -12.96 11.63
CA THR A 111 -6.88 -13.80 12.74
C THR A 111 -8.14 -13.26 13.41
N PHE A 112 -8.23 -11.95 13.64
CA PHE A 112 -9.28 -11.37 14.49
C PHE A 112 -10.38 -10.63 13.73
N ILE A 113 -10.12 -10.16 12.50
CA ILE A 113 -11.04 -9.28 11.76
C ILE A 113 -11.54 -9.96 10.49
N ASP A 114 -10.64 -10.40 9.61
CA ASP A 114 -11.04 -11.03 8.33
C ASP A 114 -10.10 -12.19 7.92
N PRO A 115 -10.48 -13.44 8.24
CA PRO A 115 -9.72 -14.64 7.88
C PRO A 115 -9.58 -14.86 6.37
N HIS A 116 -10.49 -14.32 5.57
CA HIS A 116 -10.58 -14.56 4.13
C HIS A 116 -9.94 -13.46 3.29
N LEU A 117 -9.32 -12.46 3.93
CA LEU A 117 -8.70 -11.33 3.25
C LEU A 117 -7.55 -11.78 2.32
N ASP A 118 -7.77 -11.61 1.00
CA ASP A 118 -6.73 -11.78 -0.01
C ASP A 118 -6.14 -10.43 -0.45
N TYR A 119 -4.93 -10.17 0.02
CA TYR A 119 -4.20 -8.94 -0.28
C TYR A 119 -3.83 -8.78 -1.76
N LYS A 120 -3.64 -9.88 -2.52
CA LYS A 120 -3.31 -9.80 -3.95
C LYS A 120 -4.53 -9.41 -4.77
N LYS A 121 -5.68 -9.98 -4.43
CA LYS A 121 -6.94 -9.73 -5.14
C LYS A 121 -7.55 -8.38 -4.79
N ASN A 122 -7.51 -7.99 -3.51
CA ASN A 122 -8.24 -6.82 -3.03
C ASN A 122 -7.45 -5.51 -3.17
N GLY A 123 -6.11 -5.55 -3.33
CA GLY A 123 -5.30 -4.34 -3.52
C GLY A 123 -5.29 -3.38 -2.31
N VAL A 124 -5.55 -3.92 -1.12
CA VAL A 124 -5.69 -3.19 0.16
C VAL A 124 -4.48 -3.38 1.07
N TYR A 125 -4.32 -2.47 2.02
CA TYR A 125 -3.27 -2.46 3.03
C TYR A 125 -3.87 -2.40 4.43
N VAL A 126 -3.31 -3.17 5.36
CA VAL A 126 -3.59 -2.99 6.79
C VAL A 126 -2.61 -1.98 7.35
N ILE A 127 -3.10 -1.00 8.09
CA ILE A 127 -2.31 0.05 8.74
C ILE A 127 -2.65 0.16 10.22
N ASN A 128 -1.75 0.77 10.98
CA ASN A 128 -1.98 1.19 12.36
C ASN A 128 -2.65 2.57 12.36
N SER A 129 -3.78 2.68 13.06
CA SER A 129 -4.64 3.87 13.10
C SER A 129 -4.00 5.02 13.88
N ASP A 130 -3.25 4.73 14.94
CA ASP A 130 -2.39 5.70 15.65
C ASP A 130 -1.12 6.08 14.86
N GLY A 131 -0.65 5.21 13.95
CA GLY A 131 0.62 5.37 13.25
C GLY A 131 1.83 4.77 13.96
N ASP A 132 1.63 4.10 15.11
CA ASP A 132 2.65 3.33 15.79
C ASP A 132 2.70 1.90 15.24
N GLY A 133 3.83 1.55 14.61
CA GLY A 133 4.05 0.22 14.04
C GLY A 133 4.25 -0.90 15.08
N TYR A 134 4.47 -0.54 16.36
CA TYR A 134 4.55 -1.49 17.46
C TYR A 134 3.16 -1.89 17.98
N ASN A 135 2.16 -1.01 17.88
CA ASN A 135 0.80 -1.25 18.36
C ASN A 135 -0.04 -2.04 17.35
N ASN A 136 0.07 -3.37 17.37
CA ASN A 136 -0.64 -4.26 16.45
C ASN A 136 -1.89 -4.90 17.08
N GLN A 137 -2.55 -4.22 18.01
CA GLN A 137 -3.84 -4.67 18.56
C GLN A 137 -4.95 -4.59 17.50
N PRO A 138 -5.88 -5.55 17.41
CA PRO A 138 -6.95 -5.56 16.41
C PRO A 138 -7.70 -4.23 16.30
N GLU A 139 -8.03 -3.62 17.43
CA GLU A 139 -8.75 -2.34 17.52
C GLU A 139 -7.99 -1.16 16.88
N ASN A 140 -6.65 -1.22 16.84
CA ASN A 140 -5.80 -0.21 16.22
C ASN A 140 -5.51 -0.50 14.74
N LEU A 141 -6.02 -1.60 14.18
CA LEU A 141 -5.78 -1.96 12.79
C LEU A 141 -6.95 -1.54 11.91
N ALA A 142 -6.62 -0.91 10.78
CA ALA A 142 -7.60 -0.52 9.77
C ALA A 142 -7.18 -1.01 8.39
N LEU A 143 -8.16 -1.42 7.58
CA LEU A 143 -7.97 -1.75 6.17
C LEU A 143 -8.17 -0.49 5.33
N VAL A 144 -7.20 -0.17 4.49
CA VAL A 144 -7.23 1.01 3.63
C VAL A 144 -6.80 0.68 2.21
N THR A 145 -7.28 1.48 1.27
CA THR A 145 -6.83 1.44 -0.12
C THR A 145 -5.41 2.03 -0.27
N LYS A 146 -4.77 1.74 -1.40
CA LYS A 146 -3.49 2.34 -1.77
C LYS A 146 -3.54 3.88 -1.78
N SER A 147 -4.64 4.45 -2.27
CA SER A 147 -4.85 5.89 -2.38
C SER A 147 -4.91 6.55 -1.01
N GLU A 148 -5.73 6.02 -0.10
CA GLU A 148 -5.86 6.52 1.27
C GLU A 148 -4.53 6.46 2.04
N LYS A 149 -3.80 5.35 1.90
CA LYS A 149 -2.45 5.21 2.48
C LYS A 149 -1.52 6.32 1.99
N GLN A 150 -1.56 6.65 0.69
CA GLN A 150 -0.74 7.70 0.11
C GLN A 150 -1.18 9.10 0.57
N LEU A 151 -2.49 9.38 0.59
CA LEU A 151 -3.04 10.64 1.10
C LEU A 151 -2.66 10.86 2.56
N ARG A 152 -2.72 9.82 3.39
CA ARG A 152 -2.28 9.86 4.79
C ARG A 152 -0.79 10.20 4.93
N ALA A 153 0.07 9.66 4.05
CA ALA A 153 1.49 10.00 4.04
C ALA A 153 1.71 11.47 3.64
N VAL A 154 0.92 11.99 2.67
CA VAL A 154 0.95 13.40 2.27
C VAL A 154 0.49 14.30 3.41
N ALA A 155 -0.64 13.99 4.05
CA ALA A 155 -1.20 14.76 5.16
C ALA A 155 -0.25 14.83 6.36
N ARG A 156 0.51 13.76 6.62
CA ARG A 156 1.58 13.72 7.64
C ARG A 156 2.88 14.40 7.20
N GLY A 157 2.91 15.00 6.02
CA GLY A 157 4.11 15.64 5.49
C GLY A 157 5.25 14.68 5.19
N ARG A 158 5.01 13.37 5.08
CA ARG A 158 6.04 12.32 4.89
C ARG A 158 6.40 12.05 3.43
N VAL A 159 5.82 12.79 2.49
CA VAL A 159 6.08 12.67 1.05
C VAL A 159 6.90 13.87 0.58
N LEU A 160 7.95 13.59 -0.20
CA LEU A 160 8.71 14.64 -0.90
C LEU A 160 7.82 15.29 -1.97
N PRO A 161 7.88 16.62 -2.14
CA PRO A 161 7.21 17.26 -3.26
C PRO A 161 7.70 16.63 -4.57
N SER A 162 6.77 16.38 -5.49
CA SER A 162 7.13 15.87 -6.83
C SER A 162 8.14 16.83 -7.46
N ILE A 163 9.27 16.30 -7.93
CA ILE A 163 10.28 17.10 -8.62
C ILE A 163 9.68 17.86 -9.80
N LEU A 164 8.64 17.30 -10.43
CA LEU A 164 7.92 17.95 -11.52
C LEU A 164 7.16 19.21 -11.09
N LYS A 165 6.75 19.33 -9.82
CA LYS A 165 6.09 20.53 -9.31
C LYS A 165 7.07 21.69 -9.14
N THR A 166 8.35 21.40 -8.90
CA THR A 166 9.40 22.40 -8.65
C THR A 166 10.40 22.53 -9.81
N ALA A 167 10.34 21.65 -10.81
CA ALA A 167 11.23 21.69 -11.96
C ALA A 167 10.95 22.93 -12.82
N ASP A 168 12.00 23.67 -13.15
CA ASP A 168 11.94 24.69 -14.19
C ASP A 168 11.70 24.00 -15.55
N ARG A 169 10.60 24.37 -16.20
CA ARG A 169 10.18 23.81 -17.49
C ARG A 169 10.47 24.76 -18.65
N SER A 170 11.08 25.92 -18.39
CA SER A 170 11.41 26.93 -19.40
C SER A 170 12.18 26.35 -20.59
N ASN A 171 13.14 25.47 -20.30
CA ASN A 171 14.04 24.85 -21.26
C ASN A 171 13.62 23.45 -21.75
N TRP A 172 12.46 22.93 -21.32
CA TRP A 172 11.99 21.65 -21.84
C TRP A 172 11.68 21.81 -23.34
N LYS A 173 12.39 21.06 -24.20
CA LYS A 173 12.04 20.97 -25.62
C LYS A 173 10.55 20.66 -25.76
N LYS A 174 9.78 21.65 -26.20
CA LYS A 174 8.37 21.47 -26.53
C LYS A 174 8.30 20.39 -27.60
N ASN A 175 7.79 19.22 -27.23
CA ASN A 175 7.79 18.08 -28.12
C ASN A 175 6.62 18.23 -29.11
N TYR A 176 6.86 18.96 -30.20
CA TYR A 176 5.90 19.11 -31.29
C TYR A 176 5.80 17.85 -32.16
N SER A 177 6.54 16.78 -31.85
CA SER A 177 6.51 15.51 -32.59
C SER A 177 5.12 14.87 -32.68
N THR A 178 4.15 15.26 -31.85
CA THR A 178 2.76 14.82 -31.92
C THR A 178 1.83 15.79 -32.65
N SER A 179 2.35 16.96 -33.07
CA SER A 179 1.61 17.93 -33.87
C SER A 179 1.51 17.41 -35.29
N LYS A 180 0.35 16.84 -35.63
CA LYS A 180 0.05 16.44 -37.00
C LYS A 180 -0.47 17.65 -37.78
N PRO A 181 0.09 17.96 -38.96
CA PRO A 181 -0.45 18.98 -39.83
C PRO A 181 -1.89 18.62 -40.23
N VAL A 182 -2.69 19.65 -40.48
CA VAL A 182 -4.10 19.52 -40.86
C VAL A 182 -4.42 20.50 -41.97
N ALA A 183 -5.15 20.05 -42.98
CA ALA A 183 -5.69 20.87 -44.06
C ALA A 183 -7.18 21.17 -43.83
N GLN A 184 -7.56 22.40 -44.16
CA GLN A 184 -8.91 22.94 -44.12
C GLN A 184 -9.48 23.04 -45.54
N TYR A 185 -10.73 22.62 -45.71
CA TYR A 185 -11.46 22.66 -46.96
C TYR A 185 -12.84 23.30 -46.75
N ASP A 186 -13.41 23.87 -47.81
CA ASP A 186 -14.82 24.28 -47.82
C ASP A 186 -15.76 23.06 -47.97
N LEU A 187 -17.08 23.29 -47.93
CA LEU A 187 -18.08 22.22 -48.08
C LEU A 187 -18.10 21.61 -49.49
N ASN A 188 -17.58 22.32 -50.50
CA ASN A 188 -17.47 21.84 -51.87
C ASN A 188 -16.18 21.02 -52.10
N GLY A 189 -15.32 20.90 -51.09
CA GLY A 189 -14.06 20.17 -51.15
C GLY A 189 -12.88 20.99 -51.68
N ASN A 190 -13.03 22.31 -51.86
CA ASN A 190 -11.94 23.18 -52.28
C ASN A 190 -10.98 23.42 -51.12
N PHE A 191 -9.68 23.33 -51.41
CA PHE A 191 -8.63 23.58 -50.42
C PHE A 191 -8.59 25.05 -50.00
N ILE A 192 -8.60 25.31 -48.70
CA ILE A 192 -8.52 26.66 -48.14
C ILE A 192 -7.10 26.93 -47.63
N LYS A 193 -6.63 26.11 -46.68
CA LYS A 193 -5.35 26.36 -45.99
C LYS A 193 -4.84 25.11 -45.28
N GLN A 194 -3.52 24.98 -45.20
CA GLN A 194 -2.85 23.98 -44.36
C GLN A 194 -2.26 24.64 -43.11
N TYR A 195 -2.41 23.97 -41.98
CA TYR A 195 -1.86 24.39 -40.69
C TYR A 195 -0.82 23.37 -40.22
N PRO A 196 0.27 23.82 -39.59
CA PRO A 196 1.30 22.91 -39.08
C PRO A 196 0.81 22.05 -37.89
N SER A 197 -0.32 22.43 -37.27
CA SER A 197 -0.97 21.62 -36.22
C SER A 197 -2.45 21.97 -36.07
N ILE A 198 -3.23 21.06 -35.48
CA ILE A 198 -4.62 21.32 -35.08
C ILE A 198 -4.72 22.48 -34.09
N LYS A 199 -3.76 22.64 -33.16
CA LYS A 199 -3.75 23.77 -32.22
C LYS A 199 -3.62 25.11 -32.93
N GLU A 200 -2.79 25.18 -33.96
CA GLU A 200 -2.67 26.39 -34.79
C GLU A 200 -3.94 26.65 -35.59
N ALA A 201 -4.54 25.60 -36.16
CA ALA A 201 -5.82 25.70 -36.87
C ALA A 201 -6.94 26.21 -35.96
N SER A 202 -7.08 25.62 -34.78
CA SER A 202 -8.03 26.02 -33.74
C SER A 202 -7.85 27.49 -33.33
N ARG A 203 -6.62 27.90 -33.02
CA ARG A 203 -6.33 29.28 -32.60
C ARG A 203 -6.67 30.30 -33.70
N GLN A 204 -6.33 30.01 -34.95
CA GLN A 204 -6.58 30.93 -36.07
C GLN A 204 -8.05 30.99 -36.47
N ASN A 205 -8.77 29.86 -36.43
CA ASN A 205 -10.17 29.79 -36.82
C ASN A 205 -11.15 29.99 -35.65
N LYS A 206 -10.64 30.05 -34.41
CA LYS A 206 -11.42 30.09 -33.17
C LYS A 206 -12.41 28.92 -33.06
N ILE A 207 -11.96 27.73 -33.43
CA ILE A 207 -12.75 26.47 -33.42
C ILE A 207 -12.13 25.51 -32.40
N ASP A 208 -12.95 24.78 -31.65
CA ASP A 208 -12.48 23.81 -30.66
C ASP A 208 -11.59 22.71 -31.28
N ASP A 209 -10.47 22.41 -30.62
CA ASP A 209 -9.49 21.40 -31.03
C ASP A 209 -10.17 20.03 -31.24
N LYS A 210 -11.12 19.66 -30.37
CA LYS A 210 -11.79 18.35 -30.47
C LYS A 210 -12.67 18.30 -31.71
N ALA A 211 -13.35 19.37 -32.06
CA ALA A 211 -14.19 19.42 -33.25
C ALA A 211 -13.36 19.17 -34.53
N ILE A 212 -12.21 19.84 -34.65
CA ILE A 212 -11.28 19.62 -35.77
C ILE A 212 -10.77 18.18 -35.78
N ILE A 213 -10.43 17.59 -34.61
CA ILE A 213 -9.99 16.20 -34.49
C ILE A 213 -11.07 15.23 -34.96
N GLN A 214 -12.32 15.43 -34.54
CA GLN A 214 -13.42 14.53 -34.87
C GLN A 214 -13.72 14.55 -36.38
N VAL A 215 -13.67 15.74 -37.00
CA VAL A 215 -13.81 15.86 -38.46
C VAL A 215 -12.61 15.24 -39.19
N ALA A 216 -11.38 15.53 -38.76
CA ALA A 216 -10.17 14.98 -39.37
C ALA A 216 -10.03 13.46 -39.23
N LYS A 217 -10.69 12.86 -38.23
CA LYS A 217 -10.82 11.40 -38.06
C LYS A 217 -11.97 10.79 -38.87
N GLY A 218 -12.80 11.60 -39.52
CA GLY A 218 -13.98 11.16 -40.26
C GLY A 218 -15.19 10.79 -39.38
N ILE A 219 -15.18 11.13 -38.09
CA ILE A 219 -16.31 10.88 -37.18
C ILE A 219 -17.44 11.87 -37.47
N TYR A 220 -17.10 13.11 -37.83
CA TYR A 220 -18.04 14.10 -38.35
C TYR A 220 -17.67 14.49 -39.78
N GLN A 221 -18.68 14.83 -40.58
CA GLN A 221 -18.47 15.23 -41.98
C GLN A 221 -17.92 16.65 -42.11
N GLN A 222 -18.39 17.58 -41.28
CA GLN A 222 -17.93 18.97 -41.24
C GLN A 222 -18.12 19.56 -39.85
N TRP A 223 -17.41 20.65 -39.58
CA TRP A 223 -17.69 21.49 -38.42
C TRP A 223 -17.52 22.97 -38.77
N ASN A 224 -18.52 23.76 -38.40
CA ASN A 224 -18.56 25.21 -38.64
C ASN A 224 -18.36 25.59 -40.13
N GLY A 225 -18.91 24.79 -41.05
CA GLY A 225 -18.81 25.03 -42.49
C GLY A 225 -17.49 24.59 -43.13
N PHE A 226 -16.62 23.90 -42.38
CA PHE A 226 -15.32 23.44 -42.86
C PHE A 226 -15.14 21.93 -42.71
N VAL A 227 -14.41 21.35 -43.66
CA VAL A 227 -13.93 19.97 -43.61
C VAL A 227 -12.44 19.99 -43.28
N TRP A 228 -12.02 19.07 -42.41
CA TRP A 228 -10.64 18.98 -41.93
C TRP A 228 -10.08 17.61 -42.26
N LYS A 229 -8.82 17.54 -42.68
CA LYS A 229 -8.11 16.27 -42.94
C LYS A 229 -6.68 16.34 -42.44
N TYR A 230 -6.18 15.24 -41.87
CA TYR A 230 -4.75 15.11 -41.57
C TYR A 230 -3.93 15.10 -42.86
N CYS A 231 -2.79 15.78 -42.84
CA CYS A 231 -1.79 15.74 -43.91
C CYS A 231 -0.69 14.72 -43.60
#